data_AF-A0A366LSN8-F1
#
_entry.id   AF-A0A366LSN8-F1
#
_cell.length_a   1.000
_cell.length_b   1.000
_cell.length_c   1.000
_cell.angle_alpha   90.00
_cell.angle_beta   90.00
_cell.angle_gamma   90.00
#
_symmetry.space_group_name_H-M   'P 1'
#
loop_
_entity.id
_entity.type
_entity.pdbx_description
1 polymer ?
#
loop_
_entity_poly.entity_id
_entity_poly.type
_entity_poly.pdbx_seq_one_letter_code
_entity_poly.pdbx_strand_id
1 'polypeptide(L)'
;MPMPRWWGQVNKRVFNPRAIAGGKWPVLIHVGRVSGATYRTPLDAYPVAGGYLFVLVYGSGSDWTRNVLASGRARLRIDGRELELGTPRLVGEAEAFRALPEGAARPPRLLRISEFLRMDLVGG
;
A
#
# COMPACT_ATOMS: atom_id res chain seq x y z
N MET A 1 2.82 24.24 3.21
CA MET A 1 2.49 23.32 4.31
C MET A 1 3.78 22.64 4.77
N PRO A 2 4.10 22.61 6.07
CA PRO A 2 5.27 21.88 6.56
C PRO A 2 5.05 20.39 6.32
N MET A 3 6.09 19.71 5.83
CA MET A 3 5.98 18.30 5.47
C MET A 3 5.86 17.42 6.74
N PRO A 4 4.96 16.42 6.77
CA PRO A 4 4.76 15.56 7.94
C PRO A 4 6.04 14.83 8.37
N ARG A 5 6.27 14.68 9.68
CA ARG A 5 7.53 14.12 10.24
C ARG A 5 7.83 12.66 9.82
N TRP A 6 6.84 11.91 9.33
CA TRP A 6 7.03 10.56 8.77
C TRP A 6 7.76 10.55 7.42
N TRP A 7 7.97 11.72 6.81
CA TRP A 7 8.53 11.84 5.46
C TRP A 7 10.04 11.59 5.37
N GLY A 8 10.77 11.69 6.48
CA GLY A 8 12.18 11.34 6.54
C GLY A 8 12.48 9.85 6.35
N GLN A 9 11.48 8.98 6.53
CA GLN A 9 11.63 7.52 6.42
C GLN A 9 11.17 6.96 5.07
N VAL A 10 10.61 7.79 4.18
CA VAL A 10 10.01 7.33 2.92
C VAL A 10 10.84 7.80 1.72
N ASN A 11 11.38 6.82 0.98
CA ASN A 11 12.36 6.99 -0.07
C ASN A 11 11.81 7.86 -1.19
N LYS A 12 12.46 9.00 -1.45
CA LYS A 12 12.18 9.93 -2.55
C LYS A 12 12.19 9.29 -3.95
N ARG A 13 12.67 8.04 -4.08
CA ARG A 13 12.71 7.28 -5.34
C ARG A 13 11.44 6.49 -5.68
N VAL A 14 10.58 6.20 -4.71
CA VAL A 14 9.31 5.49 -4.95
C VAL A 14 8.17 6.49 -5.18
N PHE A 15 8.30 7.67 -4.59
CA PHE A 15 7.26 8.68 -4.55
C PHE A 15 7.63 9.89 -5.39
N ASN A 16 7.08 10.02 -6.60
CA ASN A 16 7.20 11.25 -7.39
C ASN A 16 6.44 12.38 -6.68
N PRO A 17 7.12 13.41 -6.12
CA PRO A 17 6.46 14.44 -5.31
C PRO A 17 5.38 15.22 -6.08
N ARG A 18 5.54 15.35 -7.41
CA ARG A 18 4.56 16.03 -8.28
C ARG A 18 3.29 15.19 -8.48
N ALA A 19 3.40 13.87 -8.52
CA ALA A 19 2.26 12.98 -8.67
C ALA A 19 1.40 12.94 -7.38
N ILE A 20 2.06 13.02 -6.22
CA ILE A 20 1.41 13.16 -4.92
C ILE A 20 0.69 14.51 -4.81
N ALA A 21 1.36 15.61 -5.19
CA ALA A 21 0.78 16.95 -5.16
C ALA A 21 -0.43 17.12 -6.11
N GLY A 22 -0.46 16.38 -7.22
CA GLY A 22 -1.56 16.39 -8.18
C GLY A 22 -2.77 15.51 -7.82
N GLY A 23 -2.75 14.80 -6.68
CA GLY A 23 -3.87 13.96 -6.23
C GLY A 23 -4.12 12.68 -7.05
N LYS A 24 -3.23 12.34 -7.97
CA LYS A 24 -3.37 11.20 -8.90
C LYS A 24 -2.73 9.89 -8.41
N TRP A 25 -2.31 9.84 -7.16
CA TRP A 25 -1.64 8.66 -6.59
C TRP A 25 -2.57 7.85 -5.68
N PRO A 26 -2.50 6.51 -5.70
CA PRO A 26 -3.24 5.70 -4.75
C PRO A 26 -2.83 6.06 -3.31
N VAL A 27 -3.82 6.18 -2.43
CA VAL A 27 -3.61 6.47 -1.01
C VAL A 27 -4.31 5.41 -0.19
N LEU A 28 -3.52 4.65 0.58
CA LEU A 28 -4.04 3.72 1.57
C LEU A 28 -4.37 4.48 2.85
N ILE A 29 -5.61 4.34 3.31
CA ILE A 29 -6.15 4.97 4.50
C ILE A 29 -6.34 3.88 5.56
N HIS A 30 -5.69 4.03 6.71
CA HIS A 30 -5.66 3.03 7.79
C HIS A 30 -5.74 3.69 9.16
N VAL A 31 -5.97 2.88 10.19
CA VAL A 31 -6.11 3.33 11.58
C VAL A 31 -4.90 2.87 12.39
N GLY A 32 -4.29 3.79 13.13
CA GLY A 32 -3.20 3.49 14.05
C GLY A 32 -3.61 2.48 15.11
N ARG A 33 -2.93 1.33 15.19
CA ARG A 33 -3.24 0.27 16.17
C ARG A 33 -3.05 0.70 17.63
N VAL A 34 -2.26 1.75 17.88
CA VAL A 34 -2.02 2.31 19.22
C VAL A 34 -2.79 3.62 19.40
N SER A 35 -2.69 4.54 18.44
CA SER A 35 -3.25 5.88 18.58
C SER A 35 -4.74 5.99 18.21
N GLY A 36 -5.30 5.01 17.49
CA GLY A 36 -6.63 5.13 16.89
C GLY A 36 -6.74 6.20 15.79
N ALA A 37 -5.65 6.90 15.46
CA ALA A 37 -5.67 7.99 14.51
C ALA A 37 -5.79 7.48 13.07
N THR A 38 -6.45 8.23 12.20
CA THR A 38 -6.50 7.93 10.76
C THR A 38 -5.22 8.42 10.08
N TYR A 39 -4.54 7.50 9.39
CA TYR A 39 -3.35 7.77 8.60
C TYR A 39 -3.65 7.63 7.11
N ARG A 40 -2.88 8.35 6.30
CA ARG A 40 -2.94 8.35 4.84
C ARG A 40 -1.54 8.09 4.31
N THR A 41 -1.35 6.94 3.67
CA THR A 41 -0.07 6.50 3.14
C THR A 41 -0.19 6.40 1.62
N PRO A 42 0.37 7.36 0.86
CA PRO A 42 0.57 7.16 -0.57
C PRO A 42 1.44 5.91 -0.76
N LEU A 43 1.06 5.00 -1.65
CA LEU A 43 1.82 3.81 -2.02
C LEU A 43 1.29 3.23 -3.34
N ASP A 44 2.11 2.47 -4.06
CA ASP A 44 1.65 1.80 -5.28
C ASP A 44 0.62 0.73 -4.91
N ALA A 45 -0.47 0.68 -5.67
CA ALA A 45 -1.54 -0.30 -5.53
C ALA A 45 -1.74 -1.01 -6.87
N TYR A 46 -1.57 -2.32 -6.88
CA TYR A 46 -1.70 -3.14 -8.08
C TYR A 46 -3.03 -3.88 -8.02
N PRO A 47 -3.95 -3.67 -8.98
CA PRO A 47 -5.18 -4.44 -9.03
C PRO A 47 -4.85 -5.91 -9.28
N VAL A 48 -5.48 -6.79 -8.51
CA VAL A 48 -5.39 -8.25 -8.66
C VAL A 48 -6.80 -8.84 -8.58
N ALA A 49 -6.93 -10.13 -8.90
CA ALA A 49 -8.23 -10.81 -8.78
C ALA A 49 -8.79 -10.68 -7.35
N GLY A 50 -9.97 -10.06 -7.24
CA GLY A 50 -10.71 -9.85 -6.00
C GLY A 50 -10.19 -8.73 -5.09
N GLY A 51 -9.17 -7.96 -5.50
CA GLY A 51 -8.60 -6.97 -4.59
C GLY A 51 -7.36 -6.25 -5.10
N TYR A 52 -6.48 -5.92 -4.17
CA TYR A 52 -5.26 -5.16 -4.42
C TYR A 52 -4.04 -5.77 -3.75
N LEU A 53 -2.90 -5.61 -4.41
CA LEU A 53 -1.58 -5.96 -3.91
C LEU A 53 -0.76 -4.69 -3.70
N PHE A 54 -0.04 -4.64 -2.58
CA PHE A 54 0.80 -3.52 -2.17
C PHE A 54 2.23 -3.99 -1.93
N VAL A 55 3.18 -3.17 -2.36
CA VAL A 55 4.61 -3.46 -2.28
C VAL A 55 5.17 -2.99 -0.94
N LEU A 56 5.78 -3.89 -0.17
CA LEU A 56 6.36 -3.55 1.13
C LEU A 56 7.83 -3.17 0.99
N VAL A 57 8.09 -1.95 0.50
CA VAL A 57 9.47 -1.44 0.32
C VAL A 57 10.32 -1.52 1.60
N TYR A 58 9.67 -1.35 2.76
CA TYR A 58 10.29 -1.44 4.08
C TYR A 58 9.90 -2.70 4.87
N GLY A 59 9.34 -3.70 4.18
CA GLY A 59 8.87 -4.94 4.76
C GLY A 59 7.62 -4.80 5.66
N SER A 60 7.19 -5.94 6.19
CA SER A 60 6.01 -6.05 7.06
C SER A 60 6.14 -5.36 8.42
N GLY A 61 7.36 -4.94 8.78
CA GLY A 61 7.65 -4.18 10.00
C GLY A 61 7.19 -2.73 9.98
N SER A 62 6.79 -2.20 8.82
CA SER A 62 6.31 -0.82 8.68
C SER A 62 5.06 -0.56 9.52
N ASP A 63 4.95 0.61 10.13
CA ASP A 63 3.80 0.93 10.98
C ASP A 63 2.47 0.85 10.23
N TRP A 64 2.40 1.31 8.98
CA TRP A 64 1.18 1.22 8.18
C TRP A 64 0.77 -0.25 7.93
N THR A 65 1.73 -1.14 7.65
CA THR A 65 1.44 -2.56 7.44
C THR A 65 0.93 -3.18 8.73
N ARG A 66 1.60 -2.92 9.85
CA ARG A 66 1.19 -3.41 11.17
C ARG A 66 -0.19 -2.88 11.58
N ASN A 67 -0.50 -1.64 11.25
CA ASN A 67 -1.80 -1.03 11.49
C ASN A 67 -2.90 -1.74 10.70
N VAL A 68 -2.69 -1.96 9.40
CA VAL A 68 -3.67 -2.64 8.53
C VAL A 68 -3.88 -4.09 8.95
N LEU A 69 -2.80 -4.81 9.27
CA LEU A 69 -2.89 -6.18 9.77
C LEU A 69 -3.66 -6.24 11.10
N ALA A 70 -3.44 -5.28 12.01
CA ALA A 70 -4.14 -5.21 13.29
C ALA A 70 -5.63 -4.83 13.15
N SER A 71 -5.97 -3.92 12.23
CA SER A 71 -7.37 -3.48 12.02
C SER A 71 -8.19 -4.48 11.20
N GLY A 72 -7.52 -5.35 10.43
CA GLY A 72 -8.16 -6.24 9.46
C GLY A 72 -8.77 -5.53 8.26
N ARG A 73 -8.61 -4.20 8.15
CA ARG A 73 -9.29 -3.37 7.14
C ARG A 73 -8.54 -2.09 6.81
N ALA A 74 -8.75 -1.60 5.60
CA ALA A 74 -8.25 -0.32 5.12
C ALA A 74 -9.21 0.25 4.07
N ARG A 75 -8.98 1.50 3.66
CA ARG A 75 -9.63 2.08 2.49
C ARG A 75 -8.58 2.50 1.48
N LEU A 76 -8.79 2.21 0.21
CA LEU A 76 -7.90 2.63 -0.86
C LEU A 76 -8.57 3.74 -1.66
N ARG A 77 -7.95 4.92 -1.69
CA ARG A 77 -8.36 6.00 -2.58
C ARG A 77 -7.53 5.96 -3.86
N ILE A 78 -8.17 5.71 -5.00
CA ILE A 78 -7.53 5.60 -6.33
C ILE A 78 -8.50 6.12 -7.40
N ASP A 79 -8.00 6.86 -8.39
CA ASP A 79 -8.80 7.43 -9.49
C ASP A 79 -10.09 8.15 -9.04
N GLY A 80 -9.99 8.92 -7.94
CA GLY A 80 -11.10 9.67 -7.37
C GLY A 80 -12.15 8.84 -6.63
N ARG A 81 -11.97 7.51 -6.54
CA ARG A 81 -12.85 6.59 -5.81
C ARG A 81 -12.21 6.15 -4.51
N GLU A 82 -13.03 5.79 -3.53
CA GLU A 82 -12.59 5.19 -2.28
C GLU A 82 -13.20 3.78 -2.18
N LEU A 83 -12.33 2.78 -2.01
CA LEU A 83 -12.66 1.37 -2.01
C LEU A 83 -12.40 0.79 -0.62
N GLU A 84 -13.32 0.02 -0.09
CA GLU A 84 -13.11 -0.72 1.16
C GLU A 84 -12.34 -2.00 0.91
N LEU A 85 -11.32 -2.23 1.73
CA LEU A 85 -10.45 -3.40 1.66
C LEU A 85 -10.44 -4.15 2.99
N GLY A 86 -10.52 -5.47 2.91
CA GLY A 86 -10.50 -6.40 4.03
C GLY A 86 -9.49 -7.54 3.83
N THR A 87 -9.49 -8.47 4.77
CA THR A 87 -8.70 -9.72 4.71
C THR A 87 -7.22 -9.49 4.39
N PRO A 88 -6.51 -8.62 5.14
CA PRO A 88 -5.10 -8.35 4.88
C PRO A 88 -4.25 -9.57 5.17
N ARG A 89 -3.39 -9.93 4.21
CA ARG A 89 -2.46 -11.05 4.32
C ARG A 89 -1.12 -10.74 3.68
N LEU A 90 -0.06 -11.12 4.38
CA LEU A 90 1.28 -11.07 3.82
C LEU A 90 1.46 -12.23 2.86
N VAL A 91 1.99 -11.93 1.68
CA VAL A 91 2.28 -12.94 0.64
C VAL A 91 3.72 -12.78 0.18
N GLY A 92 4.34 -13.90 -0.18
CA GLY A 92 5.70 -13.91 -0.70
C GLY A 92 5.78 -13.47 -2.16
N GLU A 93 6.99 -13.14 -2.62
CA GLU A 93 7.28 -12.72 -3.99
C GLU A 93 6.68 -13.63 -5.06
N ALA A 94 6.83 -14.94 -4.92
CA ALA A 94 6.32 -15.90 -5.91
C ALA A 94 4.79 -15.85 -6.05
N GLU A 95 4.06 -15.69 -4.95
CA GLU A 95 2.60 -15.56 -4.98
C GLU A 95 2.18 -14.18 -5.52
N ALA A 96 2.82 -13.12 -5.02
CA ALA A 96 2.62 -11.75 -5.47
C ALA A 96 2.75 -11.63 -7.00
N PHE A 97 3.84 -12.17 -7.56
CA PHE A 97 4.12 -12.05 -8.98
C PHE A 97 3.21 -12.90 -9.87
N ARG A 98 2.64 -13.99 -9.34
CA ARG A 98 1.59 -14.75 -10.03
C ARG A 98 0.24 -14.03 -10.03
N ALA A 99 -0.01 -13.19 -9.03
CA ALA A 99 -1.28 -12.44 -8.91
C ALA A 99 -1.30 -11.17 -9.76
N LEU A 100 -0.13 -10.63 -10.12
CA LEU A 100 -0.01 -9.44 -10.97
C LEU A 100 -0.46 -9.73 -12.41
N PRO A 101 -1.15 -8.78 -13.08
CA PRO A 101 -1.46 -8.88 -14.50
C PRO A 101 -0.19 -9.01 -15.37
N GLU A 102 -0.33 -9.63 -16.54
CA GLU A 102 0.75 -9.63 -17.54
C GLU A 102 1.14 -8.19 -17.90
N GLY A 103 2.45 -7.91 -17.88
CA GLY A 103 2.98 -6.57 -18.16
C GLY A 103 2.96 -5.58 -16.99
N ALA A 104 2.43 -5.94 -15.82
CA ALA A 104 2.53 -5.08 -14.64
C ALA A 104 4.00 -4.81 -14.26
N ALA A 105 4.32 -3.54 -13.97
CA ALA A 105 5.65 -3.16 -13.52
C ALA A 105 5.99 -3.86 -12.21
N ARG A 106 7.09 -4.62 -12.20
CA ARG A 106 7.59 -5.26 -10.99
C ARG A 106 8.52 -4.31 -10.24
N PRO A 107 8.57 -4.40 -8.90
CA PRO A 107 9.56 -3.64 -8.14
C PRO A 107 10.99 -3.97 -8.63
N PRO A 108 11.91 -2.98 -8.68
CA PRO A 108 13.29 -3.23 -9.08
C PRO A 108 13.95 -4.29 -8.18
N ARG A 109 14.62 -5.29 -8.79
CA ARG A 109 15.30 -6.39 -8.06
C ARG A 109 16.30 -5.90 -7.00
N LEU A 110 16.92 -4.74 -7.21
CA LEU A 110 17.87 -4.13 -6.26
C LEU A 110 17.24 -3.82 -4.88
N LEU A 111 15.91 -3.64 -4.82
CA LEU A 111 15.21 -3.36 -3.56
C LEU A 111 15.00 -4.61 -2.70
N ARG A 112 15.26 -5.82 -3.23
CA ARG A 112 15.15 -7.12 -2.51
C ARG A 112 13.82 -7.28 -1.76
N ILE A 113 12.72 -6.87 -2.38
CA ILE A 113 11.38 -6.94 -1.78
C ILE A 113 10.89 -8.38 -1.86
N SER A 114 10.75 -9.03 -0.71
CA SER A 114 10.28 -10.41 -0.58
C SER A 114 8.86 -10.53 -0.04
N GLU A 115 8.33 -9.47 0.56
CA GLU A 115 7.02 -9.42 1.19
C GLU A 115 6.10 -8.42 0.49
N PHE A 116 4.84 -8.81 0.34
CA PHE A 116 3.78 -8.00 -0.23
C PHE A 116 2.56 -8.09 0.69
N LEU A 117 1.71 -7.06 0.66
CA LEU A 117 0.41 -7.10 1.34
C LEU A 117 -0.68 -7.28 0.29
N ARG A 118 -1.48 -8.33 0.42
CA ARG A 118 -2.70 -8.53 -0.37
C ARG A 118 -3.91 -8.21 0.50
N MET A 119 -4.90 -7.53 -0.09
CA MET A 119 -6.19 -7.27 0.52
C MET A 119 -7.31 -7.46 -0.49
N ASP A 120 -8.47 -7.91 -0.02
CA ASP A 120 -9.65 -8.16 -0.86
C ASP A 120 -10.60 -6.96 -0.79
N LEU A 121 -11.37 -6.74 -1.87
CA LEU A 121 -12.46 -5.78 -1.86
C LEU A 121 -13.57 -6.26 -0.93
N VAL A 122 -14.09 -5.37 -0.09
CA VAL A 122 -15.27 -5.66 0.74
C VAL A 122 -16.51 -5.46 -0.14
N GLY A 123 -17.28 -6.53 -0.38
CA GLY A 123 -18.52 -6.49 -1.16
C GLY A 123 -18.40 -6.89 -2.65
N GLY A 124 -17.39 -7.68 -3.00
CA GLY A 124 -17.30 -8.37 -4.29
C GLY A 124 -18.08 -9.68 -4.33
#